data_AF-A0A430FV13-F1
#
_entry.id   AF-A0A430FV13-F1
#
_cell.length_a   1.000
_cell.length_b   1.000
_cell.length_c   1.000
_cell.angle_alpha   90.00
_cell.angle_beta   90.00
_cell.angle_gamma   90.00
#
_symmetry.space_group_name_H-M   'P 1'
#
loop_
_entity.id
_entity.type
_entity.pdbx_description
1 polymer ?
#
loop_
_entity_poly.entity_id
_entity_poly.type
_entity_poly.pdbx_seq_one_letter_code
_entity_poly.pdbx_strand_id
1 'polypeptide(L)'
;MLCMVLKSWNNVTAWGINLDIAGFLDELMAGSITPVLNIVLLIPVGFFLASCRGARFAVIIGVSGSILVESLEFVFHLGVLDVLDICTNVMGVLIGIGCLSAMRWMGFRRVDIDGGHFYLVRRHDSSAI
;
A
#
# COMPACT_ATOMS: atom_id res chain seq x y z
N MET A 1 -4.26 -7.54 -2.09
CA MET A 1 -5.59 -7.93 -2.63
C MET A 1 -5.55 -9.24 -3.40
N LEU A 2 -4.86 -9.35 -4.55
CA LEU A 2 -4.80 -10.63 -5.29
C LEU A 2 -4.18 -11.77 -4.45
N CYS A 3 -3.12 -11.50 -3.70
CA CYS A 3 -2.49 -12.49 -2.82
C CYS A 3 -3.30 -12.79 -1.55
N MET A 4 -4.12 -11.85 -1.09
CA MET A 4 -5.06 -12.05 0.03
C MET A 4 -6.19 -13.01 -0.39
N VAL A 5 -6.72 -12.82 -1.62
CA VAL A 5 -7.67 -13.75 -2.25
C VAL A 5 -7.08 -15.15 -2.43
N LEU A 6 -5.78 -15.29 -2.70
CA LEU A 6 -5.11 -16.59 -2.79
C LEU A 6 -4.92 -17.25 -1.41
N LYS A 7 -4.60 -16.47 -0.36
CA LYS A 7 -4.51 -16.95 1.02
C LYS A 7 -5.84 -17.51 1.52
N SER A 8 -6.95 -16.92 1.06
CA SER A 8 -8.30 -17.35 1.42
C SER A 8 -8.60 -18.82 1.09
N TRP A 9 -8.07 -19.35 -0.02
CA TRP A 9 -8.38 -20.72 -0.43
C TRP A 9 -7.81 -21.80 0.50
N ASN A 10 -6.80 -21.50 1.32
CA ASN A 10 -6.11 -22.51 2.14
C ASN A 10 -6.58 -22.57 3.60
N ASN A 11 -7.38 -21.61 4.09
CA ASN A 11 -7.65 -21.45 5.54
C ASN A 11 -9.15 -21.51 5.92
N VAL A 12 -9.98 -22.18 5.12
CA VAL A 12 -11.46 -22.22 5.21
C VAL A 12 -12.03 -22.76 6.55
N THR A 13 -11.19 -23.25 7.48
CA THR A 13 -11.66 -23.93 8.71
C THR A 13 -11.25 -23.27 10.03
N ALA A 14 -10.47 -22.18 10.03
CA ALA A 14 -9.98 -21.55 11.25
C ALA A 14 -10.53 -20.12 11.43
N TRP A 15 -10.93 -19.79 12.65
CA TRP A 15 -11.46 -18.48 13.03
C TRP A 15 -10.62 -17.87 14.14
N GLY A 16 -10.13 -16.65 13.90
CA GLY A 16 -9.37 -15.92 14.92
C GLY A 16 -8.73 -14.66 14.38
N ILE A 17 -7.83 -14.11 15.20
CA ILE A 17 -6.94 -13.02 14.84
C ILE A 17 -5.52 -13.60 14.79
N ASN A 18 -4.84 -13.46 13.65
CA ASN A 18 -3.45 -13.87 13.49
C ASN A 18 -2.52 -12.72 13.88
N LEU A 19 -1.62 -13.00 14.82
CA LEU A 19 -0.55 -12.12 15.30
C LEU A 19 0.81 -12.81 15.20
N ASP A 20 0.92 -13.90 14.42
CA ASP A 20 2.12 -14.73 14.37
C ASP A 20 3.26 -14.04 13.60
N ILE A 21 4.00 -13.22 14.35
CA ILE A 21 5.18 -12.50 13.85
C ILE A 21 6.30 -13.48 13.48
N ALA A 22 6.44 -14.59 14.21
CA ALA A 22 7.49 -15.57 13.94
C ALA A 22 7.20 -16.29 12.61
N GLY A 23 5.96 -16.76 12.42
CA GLY A 23 5.54 -17.36 11.16
C GLY A 23 5.69 -16.41 9.96
N PHE A 24 5.37 -15.13 10.14
CA PHE A 24 5.61 -14.12 9.11
C PHE A 24 7.09 -13.94 8.77
N LEU A 25 7.97 -13.90 9.78
CA LEU A 25 9.41 -13.82 9.55
C LEU A 25 9.91 -15.05 8.83
N ASP A 26 9.45 -16.23 9.21
CA ASP A 26 9.80 -17.49 8.54
C ASP A 26 9.35 -17.47 7.07
N GLU A 27 8.14 -17.00 6.79
CA GLU A 27 7.65 -16.80 5.41
C GLU A 27 8.54 -15.82 4.63
N LEU A 28 8.94 -14.71 5.25
CA LEU A 28 9.81 -13.71 4.62
C LEU A 28 11.21 -14.28 4.36
N MET A 29 11.78 -15.00 5.33
CA MET A 29 13.10 -15.64 5.21
C MET A 29 13.08 -16.79 4.21
N ALA A 30 11.96 -17.49 4.06
CA ALA A 30 11.74 -18.50 3.04
C ALA A 30 11.55 -17.91 1.62
N GLY A 31 11.48 -16.58 1.49
CA GLY A 31 11.32 -15.90 0.21
C GLY A 31 9.88 -15.92 -0.32
N SER A 32 8.89 -16.03 0.57
CA SER A 32 7.48 -15.94 0.19
C SER A 32 7.18 -14.61 -0.50
N ILE A 33 6.51 -14.69 -1.64
CA ILE A 33 6.12 -13.51 -2.43
C ILE A 33 4.92 -12.78 -1.83
N THR A 34 4.13 -13.42 -0.96
CA THR A 34 2.87 -12.88 -0.42
C THR A 34 3.04 -11.55 0.31
N PRO A 35 3.89 -11.44 1.36
CA PRO A 35 4.07 -10.18 2.08
C PRO A 35 4.73 -9.11 1.20
N VAL A 36 5.61 -9.52 0.29
CA VAL A 36 6.25 -8.62 -0.68
C VAL A 36 5.22 -8.02 -1.63
N LEU A 37 4.27 -8.82 -2.13
CA LEU A 37 3.24 -8.36 -3.04
C LEU A 37 2.23 -7.44 -2.35
N ASN A 38 1.87 -7.69 -1.08
CA ASN A 38 1.03 -6.78 -0.30
C ASN A 38 1.66 -5.38 -0.19
N ILE A 39 2.98 -5.32 0.04
CA ILE A 39 3.72 -4.04 0.03
C ILE A 39 3.71 -3.43 -1.37
N VAL A 40 4.21 -4.16 -2.38
CA VAL A 40 4.45 -3.63 -3.73
C VAL A 40 3.17 -3.13 -4.38
N LEU A 41 2.05 -3.85 -4.21
CA LEU A 41 0.77 -3.48 -4.81
C LEU A 41 0.20 -2.18 -4.25
N LEU A 42 0.56 -1.80 -3.01
CA LEU A 42 0.04 -0.61 -2.34
C LEU A 42 0.92 0.63 -2.54
N ILE A 43 2.14 0.47 -3.08
CA ILE A 43 3.02 1.60 -3.43
C ILE A 43 2.36 2.58 -4.42
N PRO A 44 1.80 2.14 -5.57
CA PRO A 44 1.16 3.05 -6.52
C PRO A 44 -0.05 3.77 -5.91
N VAL A 45 -0.80 3.07 -5.06
CA VAL A 45 -1.98 3.62 -4.36
C VAL A 45 -1.55 4.72 -3.40
N GLY A 46 -0.55 4.47 -2.56
CA GLY A 46 0.00 5.47 -1.64
C GLY A 46 0.54 6.70 -2.36
N PHE A 47 1.29 6.48 -3.44
CA PHE A 47 1.80 7.57 -4.29
C PHE A 47 0.68 8.42 -4.88
N PHE A 48 -0.31 7.78 -5.51
CA PHE A 48 -1.41 8.46 -6.18
C PHE A 48 -2.29 9.24 -5.18
N LEU A 49 -2.72 8.60 -4.09
CA LEU A 49 -3.55 9.24 -3.07
C LEU A 49 -2.82 10.42 -2.42
N ALA A 50 -1.52 10.27 -2.14
CA ALA A 50 -0.72 11.34 -1.57
C ALA A 50 -0.49 12.50 -2.55
N SER A 51 -0.39 12.20 -3.84
CA SER A 51 -0.28 13.21 -4.91
C SER A 51 -1.58 13.99 -5.07
N CYS A 52 -2.71 13.30 -4.96
CA CYS A 52 -4.05 13.86 -5.14
C CYS A 52 -4.57 14.63 -3.92
N ARG A 53 -4.50 14.04 -2.73
CA ARG A 53 -5.14 14.54 -1.49
C ARG A 53 -4.21 14.63 -0.28
N GLY A 54 -2.92 14.36 -0.48
CA GLY A 54 -1.90 14.47 0.57
C GLY A 54 -1.68 13.20 1.38
N ALA A 55 -0.53 13.15 2.05
CA ALA A 55 -0.05 11.95 2.76
C ALA A 55 -1.00 11.47 3.86
N ARG A 56 -1.60 12.40 4.63
CA ARG A 56 -2.55 12.05 5.70
C ARG A 56 -3.76 11.27 5.16
N PHE A 57 -4.33 11.74 4.06
CA PHE A 57 -5.46 11.07 3.42
C PHE A 57 -5.06 9.69 2.90
N ALA A 58 -3.88 9.58 2.27
CA ALA A 58 -3.36 8.30 1.79
C ALA A 58 -3.20 7.28 2.93
N VAL A 59 -2.65 7.69 4.08
CA VAL A 59 -2.50 6.82 5.25
C VAL A 59 -3.87 6.40 5.81
N ILE A 60 -4.82 7.32 5.96
CA ILE A 60 -6.16 7.00 6.45
C ILE A 60 -6.82 5.94 5.57
N ILE A 61 -6.79 6.13 4.24
CA ILE A 61 -7.36 5.16 3.29
C ILE A 61 -6.59 3.85 3.29
N GLY A 62 -5.25 3.89 3.39
CA GLY A 62 -4.42 2.68 3.48
C GLY A 62 -4.76 1.83 4.69
N VAL A 63 -4.88 2.45 5.87
CA VAL A 63 -5.23 1.77 7.12
C VAL A 63 -6.67 1.28 7.09
N SER A 64 -7.63 2.16 6.80
CA SER A 64 -9.06 1.80 6.84
C SER A 64 -9.42 0.78 5.75
N GLY A 65 -8.84 0.91 4.55
CA GLY A 65 -9.01 -0.04 3.47
C GLY A 65 -8.43 -1.42 3.80
N SER A 66 -7.26 -1.47 4.41
CA SER A 66 -6.64 -2.75 4.81
C SER A 66 -7.45 -3.44 5.91
N ILE A 67 -7.89 -2.71 6.93
CA ILE A 67 -8.77 -3.24 7.98
C ILE A 67 -10.09 -3.74 7.37
N LEU A 68 -10.67 -2.98 6.42
CA LEU A 68 -11.93 -3.35 5.78
C LEU A 68 -11.78 -4.66 5.01
N VAL A 69 -10.73 -4.81 4.19
CA VAL A 69 -10.48 -6.03 3.41
C VAL A 69 -10.33 -7.23 4.34
N GLU A 70 -9.49 -7.11 5.37
CA GLU A 70 -9.25 -8.19 6.32
C GLU A 70 -10.51 -8.56 7.12
N SER A 71 -11.30 -7.54 7.50
CA SER A 71 -12.58 -7.74 8.18
C SER A 71 -13.60 -8.45 7.28
N LEU A 72 -13.63 -8.14 5.98
CA LEU A 72 -14.50 -8.83 5.03
C LEU A 72 -14.08 -10.30 4.88
N GLU A 73 -12.78 -10.57 4.77
CA GLU A 73 -12.26 -11.94 4.70
C GLU A 73 -12.61 -12.74 5.96
N PHE A 74 -12.53 -12.12 7.13
CA PHE A 74 -12.97 -12.71 8.39
C PHE A 74 -14.48 -12.98 8.44
N VAL A 75 -15.32 -11.98 8.11
CA VAL A 75 -16.79 -12.11 8.17
C VAL A 75 -17.30 -13.16 7.17
N PHE A 76 -16.71 -13.24 5.98
CA PHE A 76 -17.09 -14.23 4.97
C PHE A 76 -16.43 -15.60 5.17
N HIS A 77 -15.70 -15.81 6.28
CA HIS A 77 -15.03 -17.08 6.61
C HIS A 77 -14.04 -17.52 5.53
N LEU A 78 -13.54 -16.53 4.80
CA LEU A 78 -12.56 -16.70 3.73
C LEU A 78 -11.16 -16.84 4.34
N GLY A 79 -10.95 -16.42 5.60
CA GLY A 79 -9.69 -16.59 6.32
C GLY A 79 -9.73 -16.07 7.76
N VAL A 80 -8.55 -16.02 8.38
CA VAL A 80 -8.29 -15.48 9.72
C VAL A 80 -7.89 -14.01 9.57
N LEU A 81 -8.32 -13.14 10.49
CA LEU A 81 -7.94 -11.72 10.45
C LEU A 81 -6.44 -11.55 10.75
N ASP A 82 -5.62 -11.28 9.74
CA ASP A 82 -4.18 -11.15 9.85
C ASP A 82 -3.71 -9.70 9.96
N VAL A 83 -3.21 -9.36 11.15
CA VAL A 83 -2.72 -8.01 11.43
C VAL A 83 -1.46 -7.68 10.64
N LEU A 84 -0.65 -8.69 10.29
CA LEU A 84 0.59 -8.48 9.54
C LEU A 84 0.31 -8.16 8.07
N ASP A 85 -0.81 -8.65 7.52
CA ASP A 85 -1.30 -8.25 6.20
C ASP A 85 -1.77 -6.79 6.19
N ILE A 86 -2.42 -6.33 7.26
CA ILE A 86 -2.74 -4.91 7.44
C ILE A 86 -1.45 -4.08 7.53
N CYS A 87 -0.45 -4.52 8.30
CA CYS A 87 0.83 -3.82 8.44
C CYS A 87 1.59 -3.72 7.11
N THR A 88 1.69 -4.80 6.35
CA THR A 88 2.39 -4.80 5.05
C THR A 88 1.72 -3.92 4.00
N ASN A 89 0.39 -3.89 3.96
CA ASN A 89 -0.35 -2.96 3.09
C ASN A 89 -0.10 -1.49 3.47
N VAL A 90 -0.11 -1.17 4.77
CA VAL A 90 0.19 0.18 5.28
C VAL A 90 1.63 0.57 4.95
N MET A 91 2.59 -0.35 5.06
CA MET A 91 3.98 -0.11 4.63
C MET A 91 4.06 0.23 3.14
N GLY A 92 3.34 -0.48 2.28
CA GLY A 92 3.26 -0.15 0.85
C GLY A 92 2.80 1.29 0.60
N VAL A 93 1.76 1.73 1.31
CA VAL A 93 1.26 3.11 1.24
C VAL A 93 2.32 4.13 1.69
N LEU A 94 3.01 3.86 2.81
CA LEU A 94 4.08 4.73 3.32
C LEU A 94 5.25 4.84 2.34
N ILE A 95 5.65 3.73 1.71
CA ILE A 95 6.69 3.73 0.68
C ILE A 95 6.25 4.58 -0.52
N GLY A 96 5.00 4.43 -0.99
CA GLY A 96 4.45 5.27 -2.05
C GLY A 96 4.48 6.78 -1.74
N ILE A 97 4.16 7.15 -0.49
CA ILE A 97 4.30 8.53 0.01
C ILE A 97 5.77 8.98 0.01
N GLY A 98 6.68 8.09 0.42
CA GLY A 98 8.13 8.29 0.37
C GLY A 98 8.62 8.57 -1.05
N CYS A 99 8.19 7.78 -2.02
CA CYS A 99 8.50 7.98 -3.44
C CYS A 99 8.05 9.36 -3.92
N LEU A 100 6.83 9.79 -3.58
CA LEU A 100 6.35 11.13 -3.92
C LEU A 100 7.19 12.23 -3.28
N SER A 101 7.56 12.05 -2.01
CA SER A 101 8.41 13.00 -1.28
C SER A 101 9.80 13.11 -1.93
N ALA A 102 10.40 11.98 -2.30
CA ALA A 102 11.67 11.93 -3.01
C ALA A 102 11.59 12.62 -4.38
N MET A 103 10.51 12.39 -5.14
CA MET A 103 10.28 13.07 -6.41
C MET A 103 10.16 14.59 -6.25
N ARG A 104 9.42 15.05 -5.23
CA ARG A 104 9.31 16.49 -4.93
C ARG A 104 10.67 17.09 -4.55
N TRP A 105 11.48 16.36 -3.79
CA TRP A 105 12.87 16.72 -3.49
C TRP A 105 13.75 16.83 -4.74
N MET A 106 13.55 15.97 -5.73
CA MET A 106 14.23 16.05 -7.03
C MET A 106 13.71 17.19 -7.94
N GLY A 107 12.79 18.02 -7.46
CA GLY A 107 12.27 19.18 -8.19
C GLY A 107 11.09 18.89 -9.10
N PHE A 108 10.45 17.72 -8.99
CA PHE A 108 9.20 17.44 -9.68
C PHE A 108 8.04 18.13 -8.97
N ARG A 109 7.26 18.92 -9.71
CA ARG A 109 6.00 19.50 -9.22
C ARG A 109 4.82 18.94 -10.02
N ARG A 110 3.69 18.82 -9.33
CA ARG A 110 2.40 18.55 -9.97
C ARG A 110 1.90 19.85 -10.56
N VAL A 111 1.66 19.86 -11.86
CA VAL A 111 0.98 20.94 -12.57
C VAL A 111 -0.43 20.45 -12.88
N ASP A 112 -1.42 21.22 -12.43
CA ASP A 112 -2.83 21.02 -12.74
C ASP A 112 -3.12 21.78 -14.03
N ILE A 113 -3.63 21.10 -15.05
CA ILE A 113 -4.12 21.72 -16.28
C ILE A 113 -5.63 21.56 -16.27
N ASP A 114 -6.35 22.67 -16.46
CA ASP A 114 -7.81 22.72 -16.53
C ASP A 114 -8.33 21.57 -17.42
N GLY A 115 -9.08 20.65 -16.81
CA GLY A 115 -9.55 19.41 -17.46
C GLY A 115 -9.21 18.11 -16.73
N GLY A 116 -8.50 18.16 -15.59
CA GLY A 116 -8.24 16.97 -14.74
C GLY A 116 -7.05 16.11 -15.18
N HIS A 117 -6.22 16.62 -16.08
CA HIS A 117 -4.96 16.00 -16.47
C HIS A 117 -3.83 16.54 -15.58
N PHE A 118 -3.02 15.63 -15.04
CA PHE A 118 -1.90 15.98 -14.17
C PHE A 118 -0.58 15.57 -14.82
N TYR A 119 0.34 16.52 -14.91
CA TYR A 119 1.71 16.24 -15.32
C TYR A 119 2.66 16.46 -14.14
N LEU A 120 3.61 15.54 -13.98
CA LEU A 120 4.77 15.73 -13.12
C LEU A 120 5.89 16.32 -13.97
N VAL A 121 6.16 17.61 -13.77
CA VAL A 121 7.17 18.34 -14.54
C VAL A 121 8.36 18.62 -13.63
N ARG A 122 9.56 18.30 -14.10
CA ARG A 122 10.82 18.66 -13.44
C ARG A 122 11.10 20.14 -13.73
N ARG A 123 11.40 20.92 -12.68
CA ARG A 123 11.85 22.32 -12.85
C ARG A 123 13.09 22.34 -13.77
N HIS A 124 12.99 23.00 -14.91
CA HIS A 124 14.15 23.39 -15.71
C HIS A 124 14.60 24.75 -15.20
N ASP A 125 15.78 24.82 -14.59
CA ASP A 125 16.32 26.10 -14.11
C ASP A 125 16.74 26.94 -15.32
N SER A 126 15.89 27.89 -15.71
CA SER A 126 16.16 28.86 -16.77
C SER A 126 17.08 30.00 -16.29
N SER A 127 18.28 29.66 -15.82
CA SER A 127 19.32 30.63 -15.42
C SER A 127 20.57 30.58 -16.30
N ALA A 128 20.41 30.20 -17.57
CA ALA A 128 21.43 30.36 -18.60
C ALA A 128 20.93 31.35 -19.67
N ILE A 129 21.01 32.65 -19.35
CA ILE A 129 21.10 33.74 -20.32
C ILE A 129 22.25 34.62 -19.87
#